data_AF-A0A5J4JBW4-F1
#
_entry.id   AF-A0A5J4JBW4-F1
#
_cell.length_a   1.000
_cell.length_b   1.000
_cell.length_c   1.000
_cell.angle_alpha   90.00
_cell.angle_beta   90.00
_cell.angle_gamma   90.00
#
_symmetry.space_group_name_H-M   'P 1'
#
loop_
_entity.id
_entity.type
_entity.pdbx_description
1 polymer ?
#
loop_
_entity_poly.entity_id
_entity_poly.type
_entity_poly.pdbx_seq_one_letter_code
_entity_poly.pdbx_strand_id
1 'polypeptide(L)'
;MLHFYAKGHITYAFLLNEGAIIFIGIGTTLVINLYMPCLDSKLLAMRAEIENNFKAIFEEMISYLQFEKMSWDGSEITETAALLEEGKKLAFRDIENRLSAGDTFYYDYFSMRAKQFEILEGACRLWHRSPIWWNSGCSLPVFWKK
;
A
#
# COMPACT_ATOMS: atom_id res chain seq x y z
N MET A 1 -18.85 3.98 -42.09
CA MET A 1 -18.58 4.04 -43.54
C MET A 1 -19.66 3.36 -44.37
N LEU A 2 -20.93 3.79 -44.25
CA LEU A 2 -22.01 3.37 -45.17
C LEU A 2 -23.12 4.44 -45.30
N HIS A 3 -22.83 5.69 -44.91
CA HIS A 3 -23.79 6.81 -44.94
C HIS A 3 -23.28 8.03 -45.73
N PHE A 4 -22.02 7.99 -46.21
CA PHE A 4 -21.42 9.08 -47.01
C PHE A 4 -21.90 9.04 -48.48
N TYR A 5 -22.33 7.88 -48.97
CA TYR A 5 -22.63 7.66 -50.39
C TYR A 5 -24.11 7.91 -50.78
N ALA A 6 -25.00 8.12 -49.81
CA ALA A 6 -26.45 8.12 -50.06
C ALA A 6 -27.11 9.50 -50.09
N LYS A 7 -26.48 10.56 -49.54
CA LYS A 7 -27.05 11.91 -49.52
C LYS A 7 -25.97 12.97 -49.71
N GLY A 8 -25.94 13.59 -50.89
CA GLY A 8 -25.06 14.71 -51.25
C GLY A 8 -25.38 16.04 -50.57
N HIS A 9 -25.93 16.03 -49.34
CA HIS A 9 -26.21 17.24 -48.57
C HIS A 9 -25.51 17.16 -47.22
N ILE A 10 -24.44 17.96 -47.07
CA ILE A 10 -23.74 18.17 -45.81
C ILE A 10 -24.61 19.12 -44.97
N THR A 11 -25.50 18.56 -44.17
CA THR A 11 -26.29 19.34 -43.19
C THR A 11 -25.53 19.42 -41.87
N TYR A 12 -25.47 20.60 -41.26
CA TYR A 12 -24.81 20.84 -39.97
C TYR A 12 -25.27 19.87 -38.86
N ALA A 13 -26.54 19.44 -38.89
CA ALA A 13 -27.10 18.44 -37.99
C ALA A 13 -26.44 17.04 -38.09
N PHE A 14 -25.95 16.65 -39.26
CA PHE A 14 -25.24 15.38 -39.45
C PHE A 14 -23.86 15.40 -38.79
N LEU A 15 -23.13 16.51 -38.95
CA LEU A 15 -21.81 16.71 -38.34
C LEU A 15 -21.87 16.66 -36.80
N LEU A 16 -22.91 17.27 -36.21
CA LEU A 16 -23.16 17.23 -34.77
C LEU A 16 -23.43 15.82 -34.25
N ASN A 17 -24.23 15.04 -34.96
CA ASN A 17 -24.57 13.68 -34.54
C ASN A 17 -23.34 12.75 -34.58
N GLU A 18 -22.52 12.86 -35.63
CA GLU A 18 -21.31 12.05 -35.78
C GLU A 18 -20.23 12.48 -34.75
N GLY A 19 -20.10 13.77 -34.49
CA GLY A 19 -19.24 14.30 -33.43
C GLY A 19 -19.66 13.87 -32.03
N ALA A 20 -20.97 13.79 -31.75
CA ALA A 20 -21.49 13.34 -30.47
C ALA A 20 -21.13 11.87 -30.19
N ILE A 21 -21.19 10.99 -31.20
CA ILE A 21 -20.83 9.57 -31.04
C ILE A 21 -19.32 9.42 -30.76
N ILE A 22 -18.47 10.18 -31.46
CA ILE A 22 -17.02 10.19 -31.21
C ILE A 22 -16.73 10.72 -29.80
N PHE A 23 -17.41 11.78 -29.39
CA PHE A 23 -17.25 12.37 -28.05
C PHE A 23 -17.69 11.42 -26.95
N ILE A 24 -18.80 10.69 -27.14
CA ILE A 24 -19.25 9.65 -26.20
C ILE A 24 -18.24 8.51 -26.18
N GLY A 25 -17.72 8.05 -27.32
CA GLY A 25 -16.72 6.98 -27.38
C GLY A 25 -15.42 7.34 -26.66
N ILE A 26 -14.90 8.56 -26.88
CA ILE A 26 -13.71 9.09 -26.20
C ILE A 26 -14.03 9.29 -24.71
N GLY A 27 -15.16 9.92 -24.39
CA GLY A 27 -15.58 10.24 -23.03
C GLY A 27 -15.79 9.00 -22.18
N THR A 28 -16.46 7.98 -22.67
CA THR A 28 -16.67 6.70 -21.97
C THR A 28 -15.34 5.97 -21.74
N THR A 29 -14.44 5.97 -22.73
CA THR A 29 -13.10 5.36 -22.57
C THR A 29 -12.27 6.10 -21.53
N LEU A 30 -12.33 7.43 -21.51
CA LEU A 30 -11.66 8.27 -20.51
C LEU A 30 -12.23 8.06 -19.10
N VAL A 31 -13.56 7.97 -18.97
CA VAL A 31 -14.24 7.74 -17.68
C VAL A 31 -13.87 6.36 -17.12
N ILE A 32 -13.83 5.32 -17.95
CA ILE A 32 -13.40 3.98 -17.54
C ILE A 32 -11.93 3.98 -17.14
N ASN A 33 -11.07 4.69 -17.89
CA ASN A 33 -9.63 4.77 -17.60
C ASN A 33 -9.31 5.64 -16.37
N LEU A 34 -10.14 6.64 -16.07
CA LEU A 34 -10.08 7.44 -14.84
C LEU A 34 -10.66 6.70 -13.63
N TYR A 35 -11.55 5.73 -13.84
CA TYR A 35 -12.09 4.91 -12.77
C TYR A 35 -11.11 3.76 -12.46
N MET A 36 -10.03 4.08 -11.73
CA MET A 36 -9.12 3.07 -11.17
C MET A 36 -9.35 2.90 -9.65
N PRO A 37 -10.34 2.09 -9.22
CA PRO A 37 -10.57 1.78 -7.80
C PRO A 37 -9.79 0.54 -7.30
N CYS A 38 -9.25 -0.28 -8.21
CA CYS A 38 -8.71 -1.59 -7.84
C CYS A 38 -7.35 -1.49 -7.13
N LEU A 39 -6.45 -0.63 -7.62
CA LEU A 39 -5.11 -0.47 -7.05
C LEU A 39 -5.18 0.18 -5.66
N ASP A 40 -6.01 1.21 -5.51
CA ASP A 40 -6.32 1.84 -4.23
C ASP A 40 -6.86 0.83 -3.21
N SER A 41 -7.77 -0.05 -3.62
CA SER A 41 -8.31 -1.07 -2.72
C SER A 41 -7.26 -2.06 -2.21
N LYS A 42 -6.29 -2.45 -3.05
CA LYS A 42 -5.19 -3.32 -2.66
C LYS A 42 -4.23 -2.59 -1.70
N LEU A 43 -3.87 -1.34 -2.00
CA LEU A 43 -3.03 -0.51 -1.13
C LEU A 43 -3.69 -0.25 0.23
N LEU A 44 -5.01 -0.06 0.25
CA LEU A 44 -5.79 0.11 1.47
C LEU A 44 -5.81 -1.17 2.32
N ALA A 45 -5.99 -2.34 1.70
CA ALA A 45 -5.95 -3.63 2.39
C ALA A 45 -4.57 -3.89 3.01
N MET A 46 -3.50 -3.69 2.23
CA MET A 46 -2.12 -3.82 2.73
C MET A 46 -1.83 -2.86 3.87
N ARG A 47 -2.34 -1.63 3.80
CA ARG A 47 -2.24 -0.67 4.91
C ARG A 47 -2.91 -1.19 6.18
N ALA A 48 -4.12 -1.73 6.07
CA ALA A 48 -4.85 -2.26 7.23
C ALA A 48 -4.10 -3.45 7.86
N GLU A 49 -3.55 -4.34 7.03
CA GLU A 49 -2.76 -5.48 7.47
C GLU A 49 -1.47 -5.05 8.20
N ILE A 50 -0.74 -4.08 7.66
CA ILE A 50 0.44 -3.51 8.32
C ILE A 50 0.07 -2.91 9.68
N GLU A 51 -1.00 -2.12 9.78
CA GLU A 51 -1.38 -1.53 11.08
C GLU A 51 -1.79 -2.61 12.11
N ASN A 52 -2.44 -3.69 11.66
CA ASN A 52 -2.75 -4.82 12.53
C ASN A 52 -1.49 -5.51 13.04
N ASN A 53 -0.50 -5.74 12.16
CA ASN A 53 0.76 -6.35 12.56
C ASN A 53 1.57 -5.44 13.49
N PHE A 54 1.61 -4.12 13.23
CA PHE A 54 2.22 -3.17 14.16
C PHE A 54 1.55 -3.20 15.53
N LYS A 55 0.22 -3.27 15.57
CA LYS A 55 -0.54 -3.39 16.83
C LYS A 55 -0.16 -4.66 17.58
N ALA A 56 -0.12 -5.82 16.90
CA ALA A 56 0.29 -7.09 17.50
C ALA A 56 1.73 -7.03 18.03
N ILE A 57 2.68 -6.49 17.24
CA ILE A 57 4.07 -6.29 17.67
C ILE A 57 4.14 -5.44 18.95
N PHE A 58 3.39 -4.33 19.01
CA PHE A 58 3.40 -3.49 20.21
C PHE A 58 2.74 -4.17 21.41
N GLU A 59 1.65 -4.92 21.21
CA GLU A 59 1.00 -5.70 22.28
C GLU A 59 1.95 -6.76 22.85
N GLU A 60 2.69 -7.46 22.00
CA GLU A 60 3.72 -8.41 22.41
C GLU A 60 4.89 -7.72 23.11
N MET A 61 5.33 -6.55 22.63
CA MET A 61 6.36 -5.75 23.31
C MET A 61 5.91 -5.30 24.71
N ILE A 62 4.67 -4.85 24.85
CA ILE A 62 4.11 -4.46 26.16
C ILE A 62 4.02 -5.68 27.08
N SER A 63 3.54 -6.80 26.55
CA SER A 63 3.44 -8.06 27.29
C SER A 63 4.81 -8.56 27.74
N TYR A 64 5.83 -8.44 26.89
CA TYR A 64 7.23 -8.75 27.23
C TYR A 64 7.80 -7.83 28.31
N LEU A 65 7.41 -6.55 28.32
CA LEU A 65 7.84 -5.59 29.35
C LEU A 65 7.13 -5.82 30.70
N GLN A 66 5.90 -6.33 30.69
CA GLN A 66 5.11 -6.57 31.90
C GLN A 66 5.27 -7.98 32.48
N PHE A 67 5.46 -8.97 31.61
CA PHE A 67 5.49 -10.39 31.96
C PHE A 67 6.72 -11.08 31.36
N GLU A 68 7.40 -11.85 32.21
CA GLU A 68 8.71 -12.44 31.94
C GLU A 68 8.68 -13.70 31.04
N LYS A 69 7.49 -14.14 30.61
CA LYS A 69 7.31 -15.40 29.88
C LYS A 69 6.28 -15.28 28.78
N MET A 70 6.76 -15.10 27.56
CA MET A 70 5.99 -15.43 26.38
C MET A 70 6.90 -15.92 25.25
N SER A 71 6.53 -17.04 24.63
CA SER A 71 7.15 -17.54 23.41
C SER A 71 6.54 -16.81 22.22
N TRP A 72 6.90 -15.55 22.02
CA TRP A 72 6.56 -14.84 20.79
C TRP A 72 7.35 -15.49 19.63
N ASP A 73 6.72 -15.74 18.49
CA ASP A 73 7.34 -16.41 17.34
C ASP A 73 8.05 -15.41 16.39
N GLY A 74 7.68 -14.12 16.46
CA GLY A 74 8.22 -13.06 15.60
C GLY A 74 7.78 -13.14 14.14
N SER A 75 6.74 -13.90 13.83
CA SER A 75 6.22 -14.08 12.47
C SER A 75 5.69 -12.75 11.89
N GLU A 76 5.07 -11.93 12.72
CA GLU A 76 4.47 -10.65 12.34
C GLU A 76 5.53 -9.64 11.88
N ILE A 77 6.75 -9.71 12.42
CA ILE A 77 7.87 -8.85 12.00
C ILE A 77 8.27 -9.19 10.55
N THR A 78 8.44 -10.49 10.27
CA THR A 78 8.86 -10.96 8.95
C THR A 78 7.80 -10.67 7.90
N GLU A 79 6.53 -10.88 8.26
CA GLU A 79 5.39 -10.55 7.42
C GLU A 79 5.28 -9.05 7.16
N THR A 80 5.43 -8.22 8.20
CA THR A 80 5.39 -6.75 8.06
C THR A 80 6.52 -6.23 7.16
N ALA A 81 7.72 -6.80 7.26
CA ALA A 81 8.84 -6.42 6.39
C ALA A 81 8.54 -6.74 4.91
N ALA A 82 7.98 -7.93 4.63
CA ALA A 82 7.59 -8.32 3.28
C ALA A 82 6.45 -7.43 2.72
N LEU A 83 5.42 -7.16 3.53
CA LEU A 83 4.29 -6.30 3.16
C LEU A 83 4.72 -4.86 2.90
N LEU A 84 5.66 -4.31 3.68
CA LEU A 84 6.21 -2.98 3.46
C LEU A 84 7.00 -2.90 2.15
N GLU A 85 7.80 -3.92 1.82
CA GLU A 85 8.54 -3.96 0.57
C GLU A 85 7.60 -4.07 -0.65
N GLU A 86 6.59 -4.95 -0.58
CA GLU A 86 5.58 -5.08 -1.64
C GLU A 86 4.75 -3.80 -1.77
N GLY A 87 4.30 -3.22 -0.64
CA GLY A 87 3.51 -1.99 -0.61
C GLY A 87 4.25 -0.80 -1.23
N LYS A 88 5.55 -0.64 -0.96
CA LYS A 88 6.39 0.40 -1.59
C LYS A 88 6.52 0.19 -3.10
N LYS A 89 6.76 -1.04 -3.55
CA LYS A 89 6.84 -1.35 -4.99
C LYS A 89 5.51 -1.10 -5.71
N LEU A 90 4.40 -1.47 -5.08
CA LEU A 90 3.07 -1.29 -5.64
C LEU A 90 2.67 0.18 -5.69
N ALA A 91 2.93 0.94 -4.62
CA ALA A 91 2.69 2.38 -4.57
C ALA A 91 3.57 3.15 -5.58
N PHE A 92 4.81 2.70 -5.81
CA PHE A 92 5.66 3.30 -6.86
C PHE A 92 5.07 3.09 -8.25
N ARG A 93 4.57 1.88 -8.56
CA ARG A 93 3.88 1.60 -9.82
C ARG A 93 2.57 2.37 -9.96
N ASP A 94 1.85 2.62 -8.86
CA ASP A 94 0.64 3.43 -8.87
C ASP A 94 0.95 4.87 -9.32
N ILE A 95 2.01 5.47 -8.80
CA ILE A 95 2.48 6.81 -9.20
C ILE A 95 2.79 6.85 -10.70
N GLU A 96 3.45 5.82 -11.24
CA GLU A 96 3.79 5.76 -12.68
C GLU A 96 2.55 5.60 -13.58
N ASN A 97 1.50 4.93 -13.10
CA ASN A 97 0.31 4.63 -13.88
C ASN A 97 -0.82 5.65 -13.72
N ARG A 98 -0.76 6.52 -12.70
CA ARG A 98 -1.75 7.58 -12.49
C ARG A 98 -1.50 8.77 -13.41
N LEU A 99 -2.51 9.11 -14.20
CA LEU A 99 -2.53 10.29 -15.07
C LEU A 99 -2.46 11.62 -14.28
N SER A 100 -2.86 11.62 -13.00
CA SER A 100 -2.78 12.79 -12.12
C SER A 100 -1.48 12.76 -11.32
N ALA A 101 -0.44 13.40 -11.88
CA ALA A 101 0.84 13.59 -11.21
C ALA A 101 0.66 14.44 -9.94
N GLY A 102 0.62 13.80 -8.77
CA GLY A 102 0.54 14.52 -7.50
C GLY A 102 -0.01 13.76 -6.30
N ASP A 103 -0.63 12.59 -6.49
CA ASP A 103 -1.10 11.77 -5.37
C ASP A 103 -0.05 10.72 -4.98
N THR A 104 0.87 11.11 -4.08
CA THR A 104 1.91 10.24 -3.52
C THR A 104 1.52 9.63 -2.17
N PHE A 105 0.25 9.75 -1.77
CA PHE A 105 -0.20 9.44 -0.42
C PHE A 105 0.25 8.05 0.08
N TYR A 106 0.00 7.01 -0.72
CA TYR A 106 0.36 5.65 -0.35
C TYR A 106 1.88 5.45 -0.29
N TYR A 107 2.62 6.02 -1.23
CA TYR A 107 4.07 5.94 -1.25
C TYR A 107 4.68 6.58 0.00
N ASP A 108 4.22 7.77 0.36
CA ASP A 108 4.67 8.49 1.55
C ASP A 108 4.31 7.74 2.83
N TYR A 109 3.13 7.12 2.87
CA TYR A 109 2.69 6.27 3.98
C TYR A 109 3.62 5.07 4.20
N PHE A 110 3.85 4.24 3.17
CA PHE A 110 4.71 3.06 3.30
C PHE A 110 6.17 3.45 3.55
N SER A 111 6.63 4.57 3.00
CA SER A 111 7.96 5.11 3.26
C SER A 111 8.15 5.54 4.72
N MET A 112 7.16 6.23 5.30
CA MET A 112 7.14 6.56 6.73
C MET A 112 7.15 5.29 7.58
N ARG A 113 6.29 4.31 7.27
CA ARG A 113 6.16 3.08 8.07
C ARG A 113 7.41 2.21 8.00
N ALA A 114 8.09 2.15 6.87
CA ALA A 114 9.39 1.48 6.77
C ALA A 114 10.44 2.11 7.72
N LYS A 115 10.51 3.44 7.80
CA LYS A 115 11.42 4.11 8.75
C LYS A 115 11.06 3.82 10.21
N GLN A 116 9.77 3.79 10.54
CA GLN A 116 9.32 3.45 11.90
C GLN A 116 9.65 2.00 12.26
N PHE A 117 9.52 1.09 11.30
CA PHE A 117 9.91 -0.31 11.46
C PHE A 117 11.41 -0.47 11.74
N GLU A 118 12.28 0.22 11.00
CA GLU A 118 13.73 0.22 11.25
C GLU A 118 14.07 0.71 12.67
N ILE A 119 13.37 1.74 13.16
CA ILE A 119 13.54 2.24 14.53
C ILE A 119 13.10 1.18 15.55
N LEU A 120 11.98 0.50 15.30
CA LEU A 120 11.48 -0.56 16.16
C LEU A 120 12.47 -1.74 16.24
N GLU A 121 13.07 -2.13 15.11
CA GLU A 121 14.13 -3.14 15.09
C GLU A 121 15.36 -2.72 15.90
N GLY A 122 15.75 -1.45 15.78
CA GLY A 122 16.83 -0.87 16.58
C GLY A 122 16.54 -0.91 18.08
N ALA A 123 15.32 -0.57 18.49
CA ALA A 123 14.89 -0.59 19.89
C ALA A 123 14.95 -2.01 20.48
N CYS A 124 14.42 -3.00 19.77
CA CYS A 124 14.48 -4.42 20.20
C CYS A 124 15.93 -4.91 20.35
N ARG A 125 16.81 -4.54 19.41
CA ARG A 125 18.25 -4.88 19.48
C ARG A 125 18.92 -4.28 20.72
N LEU A 126 18.58 -3.03 21.07
CA LEU A 126 19.12 -2.37 22.26
C LEU A 126 18.63 -3.04 23.55
N TRP A 127 17.36 -3.42 23.60
CA TRP A 127 16.80 -4.13 24.76
C TRP A 127 17.50 -5.47 25.01
N HIS A 128 17.82 -6.22 23.95
CA HIS A 128 18.57 -7.47 24.08
C HIS A 128 19.96 -7.29 24.74
N ARG A 129 20.62 -6.15 24.50
CA ARG A 129 21.97 -5.89 25.02
C ARG A 129 21.99 -5.29 26.43
N SER A 130 20.83 -4.93 27.00
CA SER A 130 20.75 -4.28 28.31
C SER A 130 20.90 -5.30 29.45
N PRO A 131 21.79 -5.05 30.45
CA PRO A 131 22.02 -5.96 31.59
C PRO A 131 20.80 -6.14 32.50
N ILE A 132 19.87 -5.18 32.50
CA ILE A 132 18.66 -5.20 33.34
C ILE A 132 17.76 -6.39 33.01
N TRP A 133 17.74 -6.81 31.73
CA TRP A 133 16.85 -7.88 31.26
C TRP A 133 17.47 -9.28 31.36
N TRP A 134 18.78 -9.39 31.62
CA TRP A 134 19.47 -10.66 31.80
C TRP A 134 19.14 -11.34 33.14
N ASN A 135 18.88 -10.56 34.19
CA ASN A 135 18.53 -11.09 35.52
C ASN A 135 17.08 -11.58 35.62
N SER A 136 16.27 -11.28 34.62
CA SER A 136 14.87 -11.67 34.52
C SER A 136 14.67 -13.05 33.87
N GLY A 137 15.71 -13.71 33.34
CA GLY A 137 15.51 -14.97 32.63
C GLY A 137 14.62 -14.85 31.37
N CYS A 138 14.48 -13.64 30.84
CA CYS A 138 13.59 -13.30 29.73
C CYS A 138 14.33 -13.47 28.40
N SER A 139 13.84 -14.32 27.50
CA SER A 139 14.45 -14.59 26.19
C SER A 139 13.53 -14.16 25.06
N LEU A 140 13.97 -13.21 24.23
CA LEU A 140 13.28 -12.83 22.99
C LEU A 140 13.26 -13.97 21.95
N PRO A 141 12.28 -13.98 21.03
CA PRO A 141 12.22 -14.88 19.88
C PRO A 141 13.53 -14.98 19.12
N VAL A 142 13.77 -16.16 18.55
CA VAL A 142 14.98 -16.54 17.80
C VAL A 142 15.30 -15.59 16.63
N PHE A 143 14.30 -14.89 16.08
CA PHE A 143 14.47 -13.92 14.99
C PHE A 143 15.43 -12.77 15.36
N TRP A 144 15.42 -12.30 16.61
CA TRP A 144 16.25 -11.18 17.07
C TRP A 144 17.68 -11.59 17.49
N LYS A 145 18.02 -12.88 17.39
CA LYS A 145 19.35 -13.41 17.74
C LYS A 145 20.35 -13.45 16.58
N LYS A 146 20.00 -12.92 15.40
CA LYS A 146 20.90 -12.84 14.24
C LYS A 146 21.48 -11.45 14.04
#